data_AF-A0A841VBS7-F1
#
_entry.id   AF-A0A841VBS7-F1
#
_cell.length_a   1.000
_cell.length_b   1.000
_cell.length_c   1.000
_cell.angle_alpha   90.00
_cell.angle_beta   90.00
_cell.angle_gamma   90.00
#
_symmetry.space_group_name_H-M   'P 1'
#
loop_
_entity.id
_entity.type
_entity.pdbx_description
1 polymer ?
#
loop_
_entity_poly.entity_id
_entity_poly.type
_entity_poly.pdbx_seq_one_letter_code
_entity_poly.pdbx_strand_id
1 'polypeptide(L)' 'QQGLQQGQRQIIENLMQVRFGELDESLIKVIDELLKLSPMESSRLLLDSSREDLIRRFLSE' A
#
# COMPACT_ATOMS: atom_id res chain seq x y z
N GLN A 1 13.24 11.51 -11.00
CA GLN A 1 12.20 11.34 -9.96
C GLN A 1 11.36 10.07 -10.17
N GLN A 2 11.09 9.65 -11.41
CA GLN A 2 10.34 8.41 -11.71
C GLN A 2 10.95 7.13 -11.11
N GLY A 3 12.28 6.97 -11.12
CA GLY A 3 12.94 5.78 -10.53
C GLY A 3 12.74 5.65 -9.02
N LEU A 4 12.64 6.76 -8.29
CA LEU A 4 12.38 6.74 -6.85
C LEU A 4 10.94 6.27 -6.56
N GLN A 5 9.98 6.78 -7.34
CA GLN A 5 8.56 6.42 -7.18
C GLN A 5 8.30 4.96 -7.58
N GLN A 6 8.95 4.45 -8.64
CA GLN A 6 8.90 3.05 -9.01
C GLN A 6 9.52 2.14 -7.93
N GLY A 7 10.65 2.53 -7.35
CA GLY A 7 11.26 1.81 -6.24
C GLY A 7 10.35 1.75 -5.01
N GLN A 8 9.72 2.88 -4.65
CA GLN A 8 8.76 2.92 -3.55
C GLN A 8 7.55 2.02 -3.79
N ARG A 9 6.99 2.04 -5.00
CA ARG A 9 5.89 1.15 -5.39
C ARG A 9 6.25 -0.32 -5.23
N GLN A 10 7.42 -0.71 -5.72
CA GLN A 10 7.86 -2.10 -5.64
C GLN A 10 8.07 -2.57 -4.18
N ILE A 11 8.54 -1.68 -3.30
CA ILE A 11 8.65 -1.97 -1.87
C ILE A 11 7.26 -2.20 -1.25
N ILE A 12 6.30 -1.35 -1.56
CA ILE A 12 4.92 -1.45 -1.04
C ILE A 12 4.25 -2.74 -1.56
N GLU A 13 4.36 -3.04 -2.85
CA GLU A 13 3.83 -4.26 -3.46
C GLU A 13 4.39 -5.51 -2.79
N ASN A 14 5.72 -5.60 -2.66
CA ASN A 14 6.37 -6.73 -2.01
C ASN A 14 5.92 -6.89 -0.55
N LEU A 15 5.83 -5.80 0.20
CA LEU A 15 5.43 -5.86 1.61
C LEU A 15 3.96 -6.29 1.77
N MET A 16 3.07 -5.76 0.92
CA MET A 16 1.67 -6.20 0.91
C MET A 16 1.56 -7.68 0.54
N GLN A 17 2.34 -8.14 -0.45
CA GLN A 17 2.30 -9.54 -0.86
C GLN A 17 2.76 -10.47 0.27
N VAL A 18 3.80 -10.08 1.01
CA VAL A 18 4.28 -10.81 2.18
C VAL A 18 3.25 -10.84 3.32
N ARG A 19 2.52 -9.75 3.55
CA ARG A 19 1.58 -9.65 4.69
C ARG A 19 0.19 -10.20 4.39
N PHE A 20 -0.29 -10.01 3.16
CA PHE A 20 -1.69 -10.25 2.78
C PHE A 20 -1.87 -11.30 1.68
N GLY A 21 -0.78 -11.80 1.11
CA GLY A 21 -0.84 -12.77 0.00
C GLY A 21 -1.10 -12.09 -1.33
N GLU A 22 -1.97 -12.68 -2.15
CA GLU A 22 -2.24 -12.18 -3.50
C GLU A 22 -2.81 -10.75 -3.49
N LEU A 23 -2.27 -9.90 -4.36
CA LEU A 23 -2.71 -8.52 -4.53
C LEU A 23 -3.84 -8.47 -5.55
N ASP A 24 -5.06 -8.56 -5.05
CA ASP A 24 -6.27 -8.36 -5.85
C ASP A 24 -6.49 -6.88 -6.20
N GLU A 25 -7.49 -6.61 -7.04
CA GLU A 25 -7.80 -5.26 -7.52
C GLU A 25 -8.01 -4.24 -6.39
N SER A 26 -8.56 -4.67 -5.26
CA SER A 26 -8.76 -3.79 -4.12
C SER A 26 -7.44 -3.37 -3.48
N LEU A 27 -6.49 -4.29 -3.27
CA LEU A 27 -5.16 -3.92 -2.79
C LEU A 27 -4.37 -3.08 -3.78
N ILE A 28 -4.49 -3.31 -5.09
CA ILE A 28 -3.83 -2.46 -6.09
C ILE A 28 -4.26 -1.00 -5.96
N LYS A 29 -5.55 -0.73 -5.75
CA LYS A 29 -6.04 0.63 -5.50
C LYS A 29 -5.51 1.23 -4.19
N VAL A 30 -5.41 0.41 -3.14
CA VAL A 30 -4.79 0.85 -1.87
C VAL A 30 -3.32 1.23 -2.06
N ILE A 31 -2.56 0.51 -2.89
CA ILE A 31 -1.16 0.83 -3.19
C ILE A 31 -1.05 2.21 -3.84
N ASP A 32 -1.94 2.52 -4.80
CA ASP A 32 -1.99 3.84 -5.44
C ASP A 32 -2.28 4.97 -4.44
N GLU A 33 -3.12 4.74 -3.44
CA GLU A 33 -3.38 5.71 -2.37
C GLU A 33 -2.19 5.86 -1.40
N LEU A 34 -1.53 4.76 -1.02
CA LEU A 34 -0.35 4.79 -0.16
C LEU A 34 0.83 5.52 -0.80
N LEU A 35 0.96 5.46 -2.13
CA LEU A 35 1.99 6.17 -2.88
C LEU A 35 1.82 7.69 -2.87
N LYS A 36 0.63 8.20 -2.51
CA LYS A 36 0.39 9.64 -2.33
C LYS A 36 0.86 10.14 -0.96
N LEU A 37 1.11 9.23 -0.01
CA LEU A 37 1.59 9.54 1.32
C LEU A 37 3.13 9.59 1.35
N SER A 38 3.69 10.14 2.44
CA SER A 38 5.12 10.03 2.66
C SER A 38 5.55 8.56 2.86
N PRO A 39 6.82 8.21 2.59
CA PRO A 39 7.34 6.86 2.85
C PRO A 39 7.15 6.39 4.29
N MET A 40 7.25 7.30 5.27
CA MET A 40 7.08 6.96 6.69
C MET A 40 5.61 6.67 7.03
N GLU A 41 4.68 7.49 6.53
CA GLU A 41 3.24 7.30 6.76
C GLU A 41 2.73 6.01 6.11
N SER A 42 3.12 5.76 4.85
CA SER A 42 2.77 4.52 4.15
C SER A 42 3.32 3.29 4.86
N SER A 43 4.59 3.30 5.29
CA SER A 43 5.19 2.19 6.04
C SER A 43 4.46 1.92 7.35
N ARG A 44 4.13 2.96 8.11
CA ARG A 44 3.40 2.83 9.38
C ARG A 44 2.01 2.25 9.17
N LEU A 45 1.24 2.79 8.21
CA LEU A 45 -0.09 2.29 7.92
C LEU A 45 -0.08 0.83 7.46
N LEU A 46 0.89 0.47 6.63
CA LEU A 46 1.08 -0.91 6.22
C LEU A 46 1.32 -1.79 7.44
N LEU A 47 2.32 -1.50 8.27
CA LEU A 47 2.70 -2.35 9.41
C LEU A 47 1.59 -2.47 10.47
N ASP A 48 0.86 -1.38 10.75
CA ASP A 48 -0.11 -1.30 11.85
C ASP A 48 -1.53 -1.76 11.46
N SER A 49 -1.83 -1.90 10.17
CA SER A 49 -3.19 -2.20 9.69
C SER A 49 -3.34 -3.62 9.15
N SER A 50 -4.55 -4.17 9.32
CA SER A 50 -5.00 -5.34 8.57
C SER A 50 -5.30 -4.98 7.10
N ARG A 51 -5.50 -6.01 6.27
CA ARG A 51 -5.96 -5.84 4.88
C ARG A 51 -7.29 -5.11 4.83
N GLU A 52 -8.25 -5.54 5.65
CA GLU A 52 -9.60 -5.02 5.71
C GLU A 52 -9.63 -3.56 6.18
N ASP A 53 -8.77 -3.20 7.14
CA ASP A 53 -8.67 -1.83 7.63
C ASP A 53 -8.08 -0.88 6.59
N LEU A 54 -7.09 -1.34 5.80
CA LEU A 54 -6.55 -0.56 4.69
C LEU A 54 -7.60 -0.33 3.60
N ILE A 55 -8.31 -1.39 3.21
CA ILE A 55 -9.41 -1.29 2.24
C ILE A 55 -10.48 -0.33 2.75
N ARG A 56 -10.92 -0.48 4.00
CA ARG A 56 -11.90 0.43 4.60
C ARG A 56 -11.40 1.86 4.61
N ARG A 57 -10.15 2.10 4.98
CA ARG A 57 -9.59 3.45 5.09
C ARG A 57 -9.54 4.20 3.75
N PHE A 58 -9.23 3.49 2.66
CA PHE A 58 -8.93 4.13 1.37
C PHE A 58 -10.02 3.96 0.33
N LEU A 59 -10.88 2.94 0.47
CA LEU A 59 -11.89 2.58 -0.52
C LEU A 59 -13.33 2.63 0.01
N SER A 60 -13.56 3.04 1.27
CA SER A 60 -14.92 3.36 1.72
C SER A 60 -15.34 4.74 1.23
N GLU A 61 -16.56 4.85 0.69
CA GLU A 61 -17.19 6.15 0.36
C GLU A 61 -17.35 7.06 1.59
#